data_AF-A0AAV8VKP6-F1
#
_entry.id   AF-A0AAV8VKP6-F1
#
_cell.length_a   1.000
_cell.length_b   1.000
_cell.length_c   1.000
_cell.angle_alpha   90.00
_cell.angle_beta   90.00
_cell.angle_gamma   90.00
#
_symmetry.space_group_name_H-M   'P 1'
#
loop_
_entity.id
_entity.type
_entity.pdbx_description
1 polymer ?
#
loop_
_entity_poly.entity_id
_entity_poly.type
_entity_poly.pdbx_seq_one_letter_code
_entity_poly.pdbx_strand_id
1 'polypeptide(L)'
;MFSNILRSVYNITEISGVLLQLLKPPMLSKLNIFNSKNNPPANASRSPQGPSRPMKFPYTFSAKLAQFPYKFYYQNNHMVRYYCYAVVACLPVFMYISRLSNSPANKEKWAEIRRKEHEELAHKFD
;
A
#
# COMPACT_ATOMS: atom_id res chain seq x y z
N MET A 1 62.60 8.72 -22.18
CA MET A 1 62.50 7.99 -20.89
C MET A 1 61.09 7.47 -20.58
N PHE A 2 60.00 8.16 -20.97
CA PHE A 2 58.62 7.72 -20.67
C PHE A 2 58.07 6.51 -21.47
N SER A 3 58.64 6.19 -22.64
CA SER A 3 58.17 5.09 -23.49
C SER A 3 58.49 3.68 -22.94
N ASN A 4 59.57 3.53 -22.18
CA ASN A 4 60.00 2.25 -21.63
C ASN A 4 59.19 1.84 -20.39
N ILE A 5 58.71 2.83 -19.64
CA ILE A 5 57.85 2.61 -18.47
C ILE A 5 56.47 2.10 -18.91
N LEU A 6 55.90 2.68 -19.97
CA LEU A 6 54.60 2.26 -20.50
C LEU A 6 54.64 0.82 -21.05
N ARG A 7 55.72 0.40 -21.72
CA ARG A 7 55.87 -1.01 -22.18
C ARG A 7 55.96 -2.01 -21.02
N SER A 8 56.55 -1.63 -19.89
CA SER A 8 56.63 -2.49 -18.70
C SER A 8 55.26 -2.71 -18.06
N VAL A 9 54.38 -1.72 -18.07
CA VAL A 9 53.05 -1.81 -17.45
C VAL A 9 52.11 -2.68 -18.28
N TYR A 10 52.14 -2.59 -19.62
CA TYR A 10 51.33 -3.44 -20.50
C TYR A 10 51.69 -4.94 -20.40
N ASN A 11 52.99 -5.27 -20.27
CA ASN A 11 53.43 -6.66 -20.07
C ASN A 11 52.98 -7.24 -18.72
N ILE A 12 52.94 -6.43 -17.67
CA ILE A 12 52.46 -6.84 -16.34
C ILE A 12 50.94 -7.11 -16.35
N THR A 13 50.16 -6.34 -17.11
CA THR A 13 48.72 -6.59 -17.24
C THR A 13 48.40 -7.89 -18.00
N GLU A 14 49.17 -8.27 -19.02
CA GLU A 14 48.96 -9.56 -19.69
C GLU A 14 49.31 -10.77 -18.79
N ILE A 15 50.39 -10.68 -18.01
CA ILE A 15 50.79 -11.75 -17.09
C ILE A 15 49.72 -11.97 -16.00
N SER A 16 49.04 -10.90 -15.55
CA SER A 16 47.94 -11.03 -14.60
C SER A 16 46.69 -11.72 -15.16
N GLY A 17 46.40 -11.56 -16.47
CA GLY A 17 45.26 -12.18 -17.14
C GLY A 17 45.43 -13.69 -17.35
N VAL A 18 46.64 -14.13 -17.68
CA VAL A 18 46.97 -15.55 -17.84
C VAL A 18 47.03 -16.27 -16.48
N LEU A 19 47.54 -15.60 -15.44
CA LEU A 19 47.60 -16.15 -14.07
C LEU A 19 46.20 -16.30 -13.44
N LEU A 20 45.25 -15.42 -13.79
CA LEU A 20 43.84 -15.51 -13.34
C LEU A 20 43.01 -16.58 -14.09
N GLN A 21 43.45 -17.03 -15.27
CA GLN A 21 42.84 -18.17 -15.96
C GLN A 21 43.32 -19.53 -15.44
N LEU A 22 44.53 -19.60 -14.89
CA LEU A 22 45.09 -20.81 -14.26
C LEU A 22 44.53 -21.09 -12.85
N LEU A 23 43.79 -20.12 -12.27
CA LEU A 23 43.15 -20.20 -10.95
C LEU A 23 41.62 -20.32 -11.05
N LYS A 24 41.09 -21.06 -12.04
CA LYS A 24 39.69 -21.51 -12.02
C LYS A 24 39.66 -22.96 -11.55
N PRO A 25 39.25 -23.28 -10.31
CA PRO A 25 39.12 -24.67 -9.87
C PRO A 25 37.98 -25.34 -10.65
N PRO A 26 38.23 -26.41 -11.44
CA PRO A 26 37.17 -27.12 -12.15
C PRO A 26 36.50 -28.20 -11.28
N MET A 27 36.50 -28.08 -9.95
CA MET A 27 36.01 -29.14 -9.07
C MET A 27 35.54 -28.61 -7.70
N LEU A 28 34.40 -27.91 -7.68
CA LEU A 28 33.65 -27.64 -6.44
C LEU A 28 32.15 -28.01 -6.60
N SER A 29 31.85 -29.03 -7.39
CA SER A 29 30.50 -29.62 -7.50
C SER A 29 30.33 -30.92 -6.69
N LYS A 30 31.36 -31.37 -5.94
CA LYS A 30 31.34 -32.64 -5.18
C LYS A 30 31.39 -32.49 -3.65
N LEU A 31 30.92 -31.36 -3.11
CA LEU A 31 30.84 -31.12 -1.65
C LEU A 31 29.42 -30.82 -1.13
N ASN A 32 28.37 -31.19 -1.88
CA ASN A 32 26.97 -31.10 -1.42
C ASN A 32 26.29 -32.48 -1.24
N ILE A 33 27.07 -33.52 -0.92
CA ILE A 33 26.56 -34.91 -0.81
C ILE A 33 26.23 -35.33 0.64
N PHE A 34 26.60 -34.55 1.66
CA PHE A 34 26.38 -34.93 3.07
C PHE A 34 25.61 -33.91 3.90
N ASN A 35 24.64 -33.21 3.30
CA ASN A 35 23.60 -32.51 4.07
C ASN A 35 22.21 -32.79 3.50
N SER A 36 21.97 -34.07 3.21
CA SER A 36 20.67 -34.61 2.81
C SER A 36 20.22 -35.60 3.87
N LYS A 37 19.63 -35.06 4.94
CA LYS A 37 18.73 -35.76 5.89
C LYS A 37 18.41 -34.75 6.99
N ASN A 38 17.32 -34.02 6.77
CA ASN A 38 16.38 -33.43 7.74
C ASN A 38 15.38 -32.50 7.02
N ASN A 39 15.09 -32.75 5.74
CA ASN A 39 13.89 -32.17 5.14
C ASN A 39 12.72 -33.02 5.66
N PRO A 40 11.75 -32.43 6.40
CA PRO A 40 10.51 -33.14 6.67
C PRO A 40 9.91 -33.62 5.34
N PRO A 41 9.22 -34.77 5.32
CA PRO A 41 8.71 -35.37 4.09
C PRO A 41 7.94 -34.34 3.28
N ALA A 42 8.00 -34.47 1.95
CA ALA A 42 7.39 -33.58 0.96
C ALA A 42 5.83 -33.54 0.99
N ASN A 43 5.25 -33.69 2.18
CA ASN A 43 3.85 -33.54 2.53
C ASN A 43 3.66 -32.77 3.86
N ALA A 44 4.66 -32.02 4.36
CA ALA A 44 4.39 -30.97 5.32
C ALA A 44 3.43 -29.98 4.66
N SER A 45 2.17 -30.04 5.09
CA SER A 45 1.04 -29.27 4.62
C SER A 45 1.46 -27.86 4.21
N ARG A 46 1.53 -27.59 2.90
CA ARG A 46 1.16 -26.25 2.44
C ARG A 46 -0.28 -26.13 2.89
N SER A 47 -0.51 -25.50 4.04
CA SER A 47 -1.81 -24.90 4.29
C SER A 47 -2.18 -24.18 3.00
N PRO A 48 -3.40 -24.32 2.47
CA PRO A 48 -3.79 -23.50 1.34
C PRO A 48 -3.70 -22.05 1.83
N GLN A 49 -2.57 -21.39 1.60
CA GLN A 49 -2.49 -19.95 1.71
C GLN A 49 -3.59 -19.47 0.78
N GLY A 50 -4.54 -18.74 1.35
CA GLY A 50 -5.89 -18.52 0.82
C GLY A 50 -5.93 -18.17 -0.68
N PRO A 51 -7.12 -18.32 -1.30
CA PRO A 51 -7.29 -18.44 -2.75
C PRO A 51 -6.41 -17.46 -3.51
N SER A 52 -5.38 -18.00 -4.17
CA SER A 52 -4.38 -17.31 -4.99
C SER A 52 -4.98 -16.47 -6.13
N ARG A 53 -6.30 -16.49 -6.31
CA ARG A 53 -7.04 -15.75 -7.32
C ARG A 53 -8.37 -15.24 -6.75
N PRO A 54 -8.65 -13.93 -6.80
CA PRO A 54 -9.96 -13.42 -6.42
C PRO A 54 -11.08 -14.07 -7.26
N MET A 55 -12.22 -14.37 -6.62
CA MET A 55 -13.39 -14.94 -7.27
C MET A 55 -13.87 -14.05 -8.43
N LYS A 56 -14.28 -14.63 -9.57
CA LYS A 56 -14.78 -13.85 -10.71
C LYS A 56 -16.03 -13.02 -10.39
N PHE A 57 -16.92 -13.56 -9.55
CA PHE A 57 -18.18 -12.92 -9.14
C PHE A 57 -18.31 -12.95 -7.61
N PRO A 58 -17.85 -11.91 -6.91
CA PRO A 58 -18.00 -11.82 -5.46
C PRO A 58 -19.47 -11.54 -5.09
N TYR A 59 -20.05 -12.46 -4.30
CA TYR A 59 -21.42 -12.34 -3.79
C TYR A 59 -21.52 -11.45 -2.55
N THR A 60 -20.43 -11.32 -1.78
CA THR A 60 -20.39 -10.45 -0.60
C THR A 60 -19.85 -9.07 -0.96
N PHE A 61 -20.37 -8.05 -0.28
CA PHE A 61 -19.96 -6.66 -0.48
C PHE A 61 -18.47 -6.44 -0.15
N SER A 62 -17.96 -7.10 0.88
CA SER A 62 -16.54 -7.07 1.24
C SER A 62 -15.66 -7.67 0.14
N ALA A 63 -16.08 -8.77 -0.49
CA ALA A 63 -15.35 -9.37 -1.59
C ALA A 63 -15.39 -8.50 -2.86
N LYS A 64 -16.47 -7.73 -3.09
CA LYS A 64 -16.50 -6.71 -4.15
C LYS A 64 -15.46 -5.63 -3.92
N LEU A 65 -15.43 -5.05 -2.71
CA LEU A 65 -14.44 -4.04 -2.32
C LEU A 65 -13.00 -4.56 -2.47
N ALA A 66 -12.69 -5.75 -1.96
CA ALA A 66 -11.34 -6.33 -2.07
C ALA A 66 -10.87 -6.53 -3.53
N GLN A 67 -11.81 -6.72 -4.45
CA GLN A 67 -11.52 -6.89 -5.87
C GLN A 67 -11.47 -5.58 -6.66
N PHE A 68 -11.91 -4.46 -6.09
CA PHE A 68 -11.83 -3.18 -6.76
C PHE A 68 -10.35 -2.78 -6.92
N PRO A 69 -9.89 -2.45 -8.14
CA PRO A 69 -8.49 -2.11 -8.38
C PRO A 69 -8.21 -0.66 -7.94
N TYR A 70 -8.22 -0.40 -6.63
CA TYR A 70 -8.03 0.93 -6.05
C TYR A 70 -6.75 1.62 -6.52
N LYS A 71 -5.65 0.86 -6.59
CA LYS A 71 -4.35 1.37 -7.06
C LYS A 71 -4.43 1.86 -8.51
N PHE A 72 -5.15 1.17 -9.38
CA PHE A 72 -5.30 1.55 -10.79
C PHE A 72 -6.10 2.85 -10.92
N TYR A 73 -7.23 2.98 -10.23
CA TYR A 73 -8.02 4.22 -10.26
C TYR A 73 -7.29 5.39 -9.64
N TYR A 74 -6.58 5.17 -8.53
CA TYR A 74 -5.77 6.20 -7.92
C TYR A 74 -4.57 6.56 -8.80
N GLN A 75 -4.07 5.70 -9.69
CA GLN A 75 -2.95 6.03 -10.58
C GLN A 75 -3.39 6.77 -11.84
N ASN A 76 -4.49 6.35 -12.45
CA ASN A 76 -4.91 6.83 -13.76
C ASN A 76 -5.98 7.92 -13.71
N ASN A 77 -6.78 7.98 -12.64
CA ASN A 77 -7.92 8.88 -12.57
C ASN A 77 -7.69 9.99 -11.52
N HIS A 78 -7.33 11.17 -12.01
CA HIS A 78 -7.05 12.35 -11.19
C HIS A 78 -8.28 12.82 -10.42
N MET A 79 -9.48 12.61 -10.96
CA MET A 79 -10.74 12.94 -10.31
C MET A 79 -10.88 12.23 -8.96
N VAL A 80 -10.55 10.94 -8.90
CA VAL A 80 -10.66 10.13 -7.68
C VAL A 80 -9.66 10.61 -6.62
N ARG A 81 -8.43 10.96 -7.03
CA ARG A 81 -7.42 11.52 -6.12
C ARG A 81 -7.91 12.81 -5.47
N TYR A 82 -8.33 13.77 -6.30
CA TYR A 82 -8.75 15.09 -5.82
C TYR A 82 -10.06 15.03 -5.05
N TYR A 83 -10.95 14.08 -5.35
CA TYR A 83 -12.13 13.83 -4.55
C TYR A 83 -11.77 13.43 -3.12
N CYS A 84 -10.85 12.47 -2.94
CA CYS A 84 -10.39 12.09 -1.60
C CYS A 84 -9.77 13.27 -0.84
N TYR A 85 -8.94 14.07 -1.51
CA TYR A 85 -8.35 15.27 -0.90
C TYR A 85 -9.40 16.32 -0.54
N ALA A 86 -10.38 16.56 -1.41
CA ALA A 86 -11.47 17.50 -1.18
C ALA A 86 -12.32 17.08 0.02
N VAL A 87 -12.66 15.79 0.14
CA VAL A 87 -13.40 15.28 1.31
C VAL A 87 -12.62 15.53 2.60
N VAL A 88 -11.32 15.21 2.61
CA VAL A 88 -10.47 15.45 3.79
C VAL A 88 -10.36 16.93 4.13
N ALA A 89 -10.23 17.79 3.13
CA ALA A 89 -10.17 19.25 3.32
C ALA A 89 -11.51 19.84 3.78
N CYS A 90 -12.65 19.26 3.37
CA CYS A 90 -13.97 19.76 3.74
C CYS A 90 -14.40 19.33 5.15
N LEU A 91 -13.90 18.20 5.66
CA LEU A 91 -14.20 17.72 7.03
C LEU A 91 -13.99 18.79 8.12
N PRO A 92 -12.82 19.48 8.24
CA PRO A 92 -12.64 20.51 9.26
C PRO A 92 -13.57 21.71 9.06
N VAL A 93 -13.90 22.07 7.81
CA VAL A 93 -14.85 23.15 7.50
C VAL A 93 -16.25 22.79 8.01
N PHE A 94 -16.72 21.58 7.71
CA PHE A 94 -18.01 21.10 8.20
C PHE A 94 -18.05 20.95 9.71
N MET A 95 -16.96 20.50 10.34
CA MET A 95 -16.86 20.45 11.80
C MET A 95 -16.96 21.85 12.41
N TYR A 96 -16.31 22.84 11.83
CA TYR A 96 -16.37 24.23 12.30
C TYR A 96 -17.81 24.78 12.20
N ILE A 97 -18.45 24.65 11.04
CA ILE A 97 -19.84 25.09 10.84
C ILE A 97 -20.77 24.36 11.81
N SER A 98 -20.59 23.04 11.96
CA SER A 98 -21.40 22.23 12.88
C SER A 98 -21.26 22.68 14.33
N ARG A 99 -20.07 23.12 14.76
CA ARG A 99 -19.86 23.67 16.11
C ARG A 99 -20.54 25.03 16.28
N LEU A 100 -20.48 25.90 15.27
CA LEU A 100 -21.17 27.20 15.31
C LEU A 100 -22.68 27.03 15.41
N SER A 101 -23.26 26.15 14.58
CA SER A 101 -24.70 25.86 14.59
C SER A 101 -25.16 25.23 15.92
N ASN A 102 -24.29 24.47 16.59
CA ASN A 102 -24.59 23.82 17.87
C ASN A 102 -24.24 24.67 19.11
N SER A 103 -23.95 25.96 18.94
CA SER A 103 -23.75 26.88 20.07
C SER A 103 -24.97 26.92 21.01
N PRO A 104 -24.78 27.02 22.34
CA PRO A 104 -25.88 26.94 23.31
C PRO A 104 -26.92 28.04 23.09
N ALA A 105 -26.48 29.26 22.78
CA ALA A 105 -27.36 30.38 22.46
C ALA A 105 -28.24 30.14 21.21
N ASN A 106 -27.74 29.42 20.20
CA ASN A 106 -28.55 29.07 19.04
C ASN A 106 -29.58 28.00 19.41
N LYS A 107 -29.19 26.97 20.18
CA LYS A 107 -30.10 25.91 20.65
C LYS A 107 -31.24 26.46 21.49
N GLU A 108 -30.96 27.40 22.40
CA GLU A 108 -31.96 28.06 23.24
C GLU A 108 -32.97 28.85 22.38
N LYS A 109 -32.49 29.63 21.41
CA LYS A 109 -33.38 30.34 20.47
C LYS A 109 -34.27 29.39 19.67
N TRP A 110 -33.72 28.29 19.16
CA TRP A 110 -34.52 27.29 18.44
C TRP A 110 -35.52 26.58 19.35
N ALA A 111 -35.18 26.33 20.62
CA ALA A 111 -36.09 25.76 21.60
C ALA A 111 -37.26 26.71 21.91
N GLU A 112 -36.99 28.02 22.04
CA GLU A 112 -38.02 29.04 22.24
C GLU A 112 -38.96 29.18 21.04
N ILE A 113 -38.42 29.18 19.82
CA ILE A 113 -39.21 29.23 18.58
C ILE A 113 -40.13 28.00 18.53
N ARG A 114 -39.59 26.80 18.76
CA ARG A 114 -40.36 25.55 18.74
C ARG A 114 -41.44 25.49 19.82
N ARG A 115 -41.18 26.09 20.99
CA ARG A 115 -42.19 26.21 22.05
C ARG A 115 -43.35 27.10 21.61
N LYS A 116 -43.07 28.26 21.03
CA LYS A 116 -44.10 29.17 20.49
C LYS A 116 -44.89 28.53 19.35
N GLU A 117 -44.22 27.87 18.42
CA GLU A 117 -44.88 27.14 17.32
C GLU A 117 -45.83 26.07 17.85
N HIS A 118 -45.43 25.34 18.90
CA HIS A 118 -46.27 24.31 19.53
C HIS A 118 -47.49 24.92 20.23
N GLU A 119 -47.33 26.06 20.91
CA GLU A 119 -48.42 26.81 21.53
C GLU A 119 -49.41 27.34 20.48
N GLU A 120 -48.91 27.90 19.37
CA GLU A 120 -49.71 28.38 18.24
C GLU A 120 -50.46 27.24 17.53
N LEU A 121 -49.79 26.09 17.34
CA LEU A 121 -50.41 24.88 16.79
C LEU A 121 -51.52 24.38 17.71
N ALA A 122 -51.27 24.29 19.02
CA ALA A 122 -52.30 23.86 19.98
C ALA A 122 -53.53 24.78 19.93
N HIS A 123 -53.33 26.10 19.95
CA HIS A 123 -54.43 27.07 19.86
C HIS A 123 -55.17 27.04 18.49
N LYS A 124 -54.52 26.58 17.41
CA LYS A 124 -55.15 26.50 16.08
C LYS A 124 -56.09 25.29 15.93
N PHE A 125 -55.92 24.26 16.75
CA PHE A 125 -56.68 23.00 16.67
C PHE A 125 -57.70 22.82 17.81
N ASP A 126 -57.87 23.82 18.66
CA ASP A 126 -58.99 23.98 19.61
C ASP A 126 -60.16 24.75 18.98
#